data_AF-A0A2T6FHL0-F1
#
_entry.id   AF-A0A2T6FHL0-F1
#
_cell.length_a   1.000
_cell.length_b   1.000
_cell.length_c   1.000
_cell.angle_alpha   90.00
_cell.angle_beta   90.00
_cell.angle_gamma   90.00
#
_symmetry.space_group_name_H-M   'P 1'
#
loop_
_entity.id
_entity.type
_entity.pdbx_description
1 polymer ?
#
loop_
_entity_poly.entity_id
_entity_poly.type
_entity_poly.pdbx_seq_one_letter_code
_entity_poly.pdbx_strand_id
1 'polypeptide(L)'
;MTTTVIDLRSGEHEQQRIILSLQKQVDRDIFEALCNALIISLKNATDSVSALAISLSHLRRWKAFLAGHSQQLSAEEVRGLFAEITFLSELLDQDIFSDNAVDSWLGAERSHQDFIFGNTSVEIKSISGTERSTVRISSEDQLESINEFLFLRIYRISALTESGAARSLNEIISMTNLKLKNAESIDAFDRKLAACGYIPLPQYDLPRFMISEVNTYKIEGDFPRLIRSELPAGVTNISYDLQLENIASYKCDEQLIFKDI
;
A
#
# COMPACT_ATOMS: atom_id res chain seq x y z
N MET A 1 8.64 -21.64 -9.02
CA MET A 1 7.94 -22.86 -9.48
C MET A 1 6.51 -22.76 -8.99
N THR A 2 5.52 -22.87 -9.85
CA THR A 2 4.10 -22.60 -9.56
C THR A 2 3.52 -23.59 -8.55
N THR A 3 3.06 -23.08 -7.41
CA THR A 3 2.47 -23.82 -6.28
C THR A 3 1.06 -24.37 -6.56
N THR A 4 0.38 -23.83 -7.57
CA THR A 4 -1.01 -24.14 -7.92
C THR A 4 -1.15 -24.35 -9.43
N VAL A 5 -1.90 -25.38 -9.83
CA VAL A 5 -2.30 -25.59 -11.24
C VAL A 5 -3.72 -25.06 -11.44
N ILE A 6 -3.93 -24.32 -12.53
CA ILE A 6 -5.23 -23.79 -12.95
C ILE A 6 -5.63 -24.52 -14.23
N ASP A 7 -6.67 -25.36 -14.16
CA ASP A 7 -7.25 -26.06 -15.30
C ASP A 7 -8.63 -25.49 -15.62
N LEU A 8 -8.93 -25.29 -16.91
CA LEU A 8 -10.30 -25.09 -17.40
C LEU A 8 -10.85 -26.45 -17.85
N ARG A 9 -11.95 -26.90 -17.26
CA ARG A 9 -12.62 -28.15 -17.65
C ARG A 9 -14.07 -27.91 -18.02
N SER A 10 -14.53 -28.57 -19.08
CA SER A 10 -15.95 -28.65 -19.42
C SER A 10 -16.66 -29.54 -18.39
N GLY A 11 -17.71 -29.01 -17.77
CA GLY A 11 -18.65 -29.74 -16.93
C GLY A 11 -19.86 -30.24 -17.71
N GLU A 12 -20.80 -30.87 -17.02
CA GLU A 12 -22.11 -31.22 -17.59
C GLU A 12 -22.91 -29.94 -17.94
N HIS A 13 -23.77 -30.02 -18.95
CA HIS A 13 -24.64 -28.92 -19.41
C HIS A 13 -23.91 -27.63 -19.81
N GLU A 14 -22.86 -27.71 -20.65
CA GLU A 14 -22.11 -26.56 -21.20
C GLU A 14 -21.43 -25.65 -20.14
N GLN A 15 -21.34 -26.09 -18.89
CA GLN A 15 -20.67 -25.32 -17.85
C GLN A 15 -19.15 -25.38 -18.01
N GLN A 16 -18.47 -24.23 -17.88
CA GLN A 16 -17.02 -24.18 -17.74
C GLN A 16 -16.64 -24.14 -16.26
N ARG A 17 -15.63 -24.94 -15.87
CA ARG A 17 -15.15 -25.03 -14.49
C ARG A 17 -13.68 -24.61 -14.44
N ILE A 18 -13.35 -23.75 -13.49
CA ILE A 18 -11.96 -23.48 -13.10
C ILE A 18 -11.61 -24.44 -11.96
N ILE A 19 -10.57 -25.24 -12.14
CA ILE A 19 -10.07 -26.16 -11.14
C ILE A 19 -8.73 -25.66 -10.65
N LEU A 20 -8.62 -25.49 -9.33
CA LEU A 20 -7.40 -25.14 -8.63
C LEU A 20 -6.92 -26.36 -7.87
N SER A 21 -5.66 -26.74 -8.07
CA SER A 21 -5.06 -27.90 -7.40
C SER A 21 -3.77 -27.52 -6.71
N LEU A 22 -3.68 -27.83 -5.42
CA LEU A 22 -2.47 -27.70 -4.61
C LEU A 22 -1.43 -28.76 -5.02
N GLN A 23 -0.24 -28.32 -5.39
CA GLN A 23 0.85 -29.23 -5.79
C GLN A 23 1.73 -29.65 -4.60
N LYS A 24 1.91 -28.76 -3.61
CA LYS A 24 2.81 -28.98 -2.47
C LYS A 24 2.09 -28.77 -1.16
N GLN A 25 2.18 -29.74 -0.24
CA GLN A 25 1.52 -29.67 1.06
C GLN A 25 2.02 -28.50 1.94
N VAL A 26 3.27 -28.04 1.75
CA VAL A 26 3.84 -26.90 2.49
C VAL A 26 3.08 -25.59 2.24
N ASP A 27 2.40 -25.47 1.09
CA ASP A 27 1.68 -24.26 0.69
C ASP A 27 0.17 -24.33 1.04
N ARG A 28 -0.23 -25.29 1.87
CA ARG A 28 -1.64 -25.58 2.19
C ARG A 28 -2.37 -24.35 2.74
N ASP A 29 -1.76 -23.62 3.68
CA ASP A 29 -2.41 -22.48 4.34
C ASP A 29 -2.64 -21.33 3.35
N ILE A 30 -1.65 -21.09 2.48
CA ILE A 30 -1.72 -20.09 1.40
C ILE A 30 -2.80 -20.49 0.39
N PHE A 31 -2.88 -21.78 0.04
CA PHE A 31 -3.90 -22.29 -0.89
C PHE A 31 -5.32 -22.24 -0.29
N GLU A 32 -5.47 -22.53 0.99
CA GLU A 32 -6.74 -22.40 1.70
C GLU A 32 -7.20 -20.93 1.72
N ALA A 33 -6.29 -20.01 2.00
CA ALA A 33 -6.58 -18.58 1.94
C ALA A 33 -6.97 -18.11 0.53
N LEU A 34 -6.35 -18.63 -0.53
CA LEU A 34 -6.77 -18.39 -1.92
C LEU A 34 -8.20 -18.87 -2.16
N CYS A 35 -8.51 -20.10 -1.75
CA CYS A 35 -9.85 -20.68 -1.93
C CYS A 35 -10.91 -19.86 -1.19
N ASN A 36 -10.65 -19.50 0.07
CA ASN A 36 -11.57 -18.68 0.87
C ASN A 36 -11.76 -17.28 0.26
N ALA A 37 -10.68 -16.64 -0.18
CA ALA A 37 -10.75 -15.34 -0.84
C ALA A 37 -11.61 -15.40 -2.12
N LEU A 38 -11.45 -16.45 -2.94
CA LEU A 38 -12.26 -16.65 -4.14
C LEU A 38 -13.74 -16.87 -3.79
N ILE A 39 -14.05 -17.73 -2.82
CA ILE A 39 -15.43 -17.98 -2.36
C ILE A 39 -16.09 -16.67 -1.90
N ILE A 40 -15.38 -15.87 -1.10
CA ILE A 40 -15.88 -14.58 -0.61
C ILE A 40 -16.12 -13.61 -1.77
N SER A 41 -15.15 -13.46 -2.69
CA SER A 41 -15.26 -12.53 -3.83
C SER A 41 -16.40 -12.89 -4.79
N LEU A 42 -16.71 -14.18 -4.93
CA LEU A 42 -17.72 -14.67 -5.85
C LEU A 42 -19.12 -14.69 -5.24
N LYS A 43 -19.26 -14.47 -3.92
CA LYS A 43 -20.53 -14.53 -3.21
C LYS A 43 -21.61 -13.62 -3.79
N ASN A 44 -21.21 -12.48 -4.34
CA ASN A 44 -22.12 -11.46 -4.89
C ASN A 44 -22.15 -11.45 -6.43
N ALA A 45 -21.45 -12.36 -7.11
CA ALA A 45 -21.46 -12.42 -8.57
C ALA A 45 -22.81 -12.96 -9.07
N THR A 46 -23.48 -12.18 -9.91
CA THR A 46 -24.85 -12.50 -10.37
C THR A 46 -24.89 -13.21 -11.72
N ASP A 47 -23.77 -13.24 -12.45
CA ASP A 47 -23.67 -13.83 -13.78
C ASP A 47 -22.30 -14.47 -14.03
N SER A 48 -22.22 -15.36 -15.02
CA SER A 48 -21.00 -16.12 -15.30
C SER A 48 -19.84 -15.26 -15.83
N VAL A 49 -20.12 -14.14 -16.50
CA VAL A 49 -19.09 -13.26 -17.05
C VAL A 49 -18.42 -12.48 -15.91
N SER A 50 -19.22 -11.90 -15.01
CA SER A 50 -18.71 -11.22 -13.81
C SER A 50 -17.98 -12.19 -12.88
N ALA A 51 -18.53 -13.39 -12.65
CA ALA A 51 -17.88 -14.43 -11.84
C ALA A 51 -16.51 -14.85 -12.43
N LEU A 52 -16.43 -15.01 -13.75
CA LEU A 52 -15.17 -15.34 -14.42
C LEU A 52 -14.15 -14.20 -14.33
N ALA A 53 -14.59 -12.96 -14.56
CA ALA A 53 -13.73 -11.78 -14.47
C ALA A 53 -13.15 -11.61 -13.04
N ILE A 54 -14.00 -11.74 -12.02
CA ILE A 54 -13.60 -11.71 -10.60
C ILE A 54 -12.60 -12.85 -10.32
N SER A 55 -12.92 -14.08 -10.74
CA SER A 55 -12.05 -15.24 -10.53
C SER A 55 -10.67 -15.05 -11.15
N LEU A 56 -10.61 -14.59 -12.40
CA LEU A 56 -9.35 -14.38 -13.12
C LEU A 56 -8.53 -13.24 -12.53
N SER A 57 -9.17 -12.13 -12.11
CA SER A 57 -8.49 -11.03 -11.42
C SER A 57 -7.84 -11.53 -10.12
N HIS A 58 -8.60 -12.25 -9.28
CA HIS A 58 -8.07 -12.84 -8.06
C HIS A 58 -6.92 -13.82 -8.34
N LEU A 59 -7.08 -14.72 -9.31
CA LEU A 59 -6.03 -15.69 -9.66
C LEU A 59 -4.75 -15.04 -10.19
N ARG A 60 -4.86 -13.95 -10.96
CA ARG A 60 -3.71 -13.18 -11.43
C ARG A 60 -2.96 -12.54 -10.25
N ARG A 61 -3.68 -11.92 -9.32
CA ARG A 61 -3.09 -11.29 -8.12
C ARG A 61 -2.33 -12.30 -7.27
N TRP A 62 -2.94 -13.46 -7.01
CA TRP A 62 -2.30 -14.54 -6.26
C TRP A 62 -1.12 -15.17 -6.99
N LYS A 63 -1.20 -15.32 -8.32
CA LYS A 63 -0.08 -15.79 -9.13
C LYS A 63 1.12 -14.83 -9.05
N ALA A 64 0.87 -13.51 -9.09
CA ALA A 64 1.92 -12.50 -8.94
C ALA A 64 2.57 -12.59 -7.56
N PHE A 65 1.78 -12.67 -6.49
CA PHE A 65 2.28 -12.84 -5.12
C PHE A 65 3.13 -14.11 -4.94
N LEU A 66 2.67 -15.26 -5.44
CA LEU A 66 3.41 -16.53 -5.35
C LEU A 66 4.70 -16.54 -6.20
N ALA A 67 4.80 -15.66 -7.21
CA ALA A 67 6.00 -15.50 -8.02
C ALA A 67 7.02 -14.56 -7.36
N GLY A 68 6.55 -13.59 -6.56
CA GLY A 68 7.38 -12.80 -5.64
C GLY A 68 7.77 -13.64 -4.43
N HIS A 69 8.88 -13.32 -3.76
CA HIS A 69 9.28 -14.05 -2.56
C HIS A 69 8.19 -13.95 -1.50
N SER A 70 7.52 -15.07 -1.23
CA SER A 70 6.35 -15.24 -0.38
C SER A 70 6.67 -15.00 1.09
N GLN A 71 6.93 -13.76 1.48
CA GLN A 71 6.98 -13.35 2.87
C GLN A 71 5.74 -12.53 3.20
N GLN A 72 5.10 -12.89 4.30
CA GLN A 72 4.02 -12.11 4.86
C GLN A 72 4.59 -10.76 5.31
N LEU A 73 3.78 -9.71 5.18
CA LEU A 73 4.12 -8.38 5.69
C LEU A 73 4.31 -8.47 7.20
N SER A 74 5.43 -7.95 7.69
CA SER A 74 5.66 -7.69 9.11
C SER A 74 4.66 -6.67 9.65
N ALA A 75 4.53 -6.58 10.98
CA ALA A 75 3.65 -5.60 11.60
C ALA A 75 4.00 -4.14 11.25
N GLU A 76 5.28 -3.86 11.01
CA GLU A 76 5.77 -2.55 10.56
C GLU A 76 5.37 -2.28 9.11
N GLU A 77 5.58 -3.25 8.21
CA GLU A 77 5.17 -3.14 6.80
C GLU A 77 3.65 -3.01 6.66
N VAL A 78 2.86 -3.74 7.46
CA VAL A 78 1.40 -3.61 7.49
C VAL A 78 0.99 -2.18 7.88
N ARG A 79 1.64 -1.59 8.88
CA ARG A 79 1.34 -0.23 9.34
C ARG A 79 1.80 0.84 8.33
N GLY A 80 2.97 0.65 7.72
CA GLY A 80 3.49 1.49 6.65
C GLY A 80 2.56 1.50 5.44
N LEU A 81 2.22 0.31 4.93
CA LEU A 81 1.29 0.17 3.82
C LEU A 81 -0.09 0.74 4.15
N PHE A 82 -0.60 0.55 5.37
CA PHE A 82 -1.85 1.19 5.80
C PHE A 82 -1.79 2.73 5.67
N ALA A 83 -0.67 3.35 6.06
CA ALA A 83 -0.49 4.80 5.95
C ALA A 83 -0.41 5.26 4.48
N GLU A 84 0.34 4.56 3.64
CA GLU A 84 0.43 4.85 2.20
C GLU A 84 -0.93 4.74 1.52
N ILE A 85 -1.69 3.65 1.77
CA ILE A 85 -3.03 3.47 1.18
C ILE A 85 -4.02 4.52 1.71
N THR A 86 -3.86 4.96 2.96
CA THR A 86 -4.65 6.09 3.49
C THR A 86 -4.38 7.36 2.69
N PHE A 87 -3.11 7.71 2.47
CA PHE A 87 -2.76 8.88 1.67
C PHE A 87 -3.24 8.76 0.22
N LEU A 88 -3.10 7.58 -0.41
CA LEU A 88 -3.65 7.33 -1.74
C LEU A 88 -5.17 7.55 -1.78
N SER A 89 -5.90 7.11 -0.75
CA SER A 89 -7.33 7.34 -0.62
C SER A 89 -7.67 8.83 -0.48
N GLU A 90 -6.86 9.62 0.24
CA GLU A 90 -7.00 11.08 0.34
C GLU A 90 -6.73 11.76 -1.01
N LEU A 91 -5.72 11.28 -1.76
CA LEU A 91 -5.38 11.78 -3.08
C LEU A 91 -6.52 11.52 -4.08
N LEU A 92 -7.14 10.34 -4.03
CA LEU A 92 -8.32 10.00 -4.84
C LEU A 92 -9.57 10.83 -4.51
N ASP A 93 -9.65 11.40 -3.31
CA ASP A 93 -10.74 12.32 -2.93
C ASP A 93 -10.53 13.72 -3.53
N GLN A 94 -9.35 14.02 -4.06
CA GLN A 94 -9.09 15.24 -4.81
C GLN A 94 -9.46 15.02 -6.29
N ASP A 95 -10.39 15.82 -6.81
CA ASP A 95 -10.91 15.68 -8.19
C ASP A 95 -9.80 15.71 -9.27
N ILE A 96 -8.69 16.40 -9.00
CA ILE A 96 -7.55 16.60 -9.91
C ILE A 96 -6.79 15.29 -10.19
N PHE A 97 -6.85 14.30 -9.28
CA PHE A 97 -6.01 13.10 -9.36
C PHE A 97 -6.74 11.81 -9.69
N SER A 98 -8.06 11.84 -9.90
CA SER A 98 -8.85 10.62 -9.96
C SER A 98 -8.40 9.58 -11.00
N ASP A 99 -7.73 9.99 -12.08
CA ASP A 99 -7.19 9.09 -13.10
C ASP A 99 -5.70 8.69 -12.88
N ASN A 100 -4.89 9.54 -12.25
CA ASN A 100 -3.43 9.35 -12.12
C ASN A 100 -2.94 9.07 -10.69
N ALA A 101 -3.82 9.04 -9.69
CA ALA A 101 -3.45 8.86 -8.28
C ALA A 101 -2.72 7.52 -8.02
N VAL A 102 -3.13 6.46 -8.71
CA VAL A 102 -2.48 5.14 -8.54
C VAL A 102 -1.07 5.15 -9.11
N ASP A 103 -0.86 5.82 -10.24
CA ASP A 103 0.45 5.90 -10.89
C ASP A 103 1.44 6.75 -10.10
N SER A 104 0.95 7.76 -9.37
CA SER A 104 1.79 8.58 -8.51
C SER A 104 2.30 7.84 -7.27
N TRP A 105 1.67 6.73 -6.86
CA TRP A 105 2.14 5.89 -5.75
C TRP A 105 3.31 5.02 -6.17
N LEU A 106 4.53 5.44 -5.86
CA LEU A 106 5.79 4.78 -6.20
C LEU A 106 6.40 4.00 -5.04
N GLY A 107 5.89 4.15 -3.81
CA GLY A 107 6.35 3.40 -2.63
C GLY A 107 6.28 1.89 -2.83
N ALA A 108 5.24 1.42 -3.52
CA ALA A 108 5.09 0.02 -3.91
C ALA A 108 6.21 -0.55 -4.80
N GLU A 109 6.95 0.33 -5.47
CA GLU A 109 8.05 -0.01 -6.38
C GLU A 109 9.42 0.21 -5.72
N ARG A 110 9.46 0.47 -4.41
CA ARG A 110 10.68 0.79 -3.64
C ARG A 110 11.40 2.03 -4.16
N SER A 111 10.63 3.01 -4.64
CA SER A 111 11.11 4.35 -4.94
C SER A 111 11.68 5.03 -3.69
N HIS A 112 12.48 6.08 -3.88
CA HIS A 112 13.02 6.89 -2.80
C HIS A 112 11.94 7.67 -2.05
N GLN A 113 10.91 8.11 -2.78
CA GLN A 113 9.71 8.72 -2.21
C GLN A 113 8.48 7.88 -2.54
N ASP A 114 7.53 7.86 -1.61
CA ASP A 114 6.32 7.06 -1.73
C ASP A 114 5.35 7.60 -2.79
N PHE A 115 5.24 8.92 -2.95
CA PHE A 115 4.36 9.54 -3.94
C PHE A 115 5.08 10.62 -4.74
N ILE A 116 4.89 10.61 -6.05
CA ILE A 116 5.40 11.66 -6.95
C ILE A 116 4.33 12.02 -7.98
N PHE A 117 3.99 13.30 -8.05
CA PHE A 117 3.04 13.83 -9.02
C PHE A 117 3.32 15.31 -9.31
N GLY A 118 3.17 15.73 -10.57
CA GLY A 118 3.50 17.10 -10.97
C GLY A 118 4.94 17.45 -10.58
N ASN A 119 5.11 18.55 -9.84
CA ASN A 119 6.39 18.97 -9.27
C ASN A 119 6.48 18.71 -7.75
N THR A 120 5.74 17.71 -7.26
CA THR A 120 5.60 17.39 -5.83
C THR A 120 6.00 15.94 -5.55
N SER A 121 6.82 15.76 -4.53
CA SER A 121 7.12 14.49 -3.90
C SER A 121 6.56 14.46 -2.48
N VAL A 122 6.05 13.31 -2.05
CA VAL A 122 5.61 13.09 -0.66
C VAL A 122 6.20 11.78 -0.15
N GLU A 123 6.90 11.87 0.97
CA GLU A 123 7.37 10.73 1.76
C GLU A 123 6.37 10.48 2.90
N ILE A 124 5.87 9.24 3.00
CA ILE A 124 4.89 8.84 3.99
C ILE A 124 5.60 8.10 5.13
N LYS A 125 5.34 8.51 6.36
CA LYS A 125 5.79 7.79 7.54
C LYS A 125 4.63 7.45 8.45
N SER A 126 4.73 6.30 9.11
CA SER A 126 3.83 5.93 10.19
C SER A 126 4.61 5.78 11.49
N ILE A 127 4.05 6.30 12.57
CA ILE A 127 4.56 6.10 13.92
C ILE A 127 3.49 5.44 14.78
N SER A 128 3.92 4.59 15.71
CA SER A 128 2.99 4.01 16.68
C SER A 128 2.39 5.11 17.57
N GLY A 129 1.12 5.01 17.90
CA GLY A 129 0.47 5.94 18.84
C GLY A 129 1.11 5.99 20.22
N THR A 130 1.90 4.96 20.57
CA THR A 130 2.64 4.84 21.84
C THR A 130 4.12 5.22 21.73
N GLU A 131 4.65 5.45 20.52
CA GLU A 131 6.05 5.78 20.31
C GLU A 131 6.40 7.21 20.75
N ARG A 132 7.68 7.38 21.10
CA ARG A 132 8.28 8.67 21.43
C ARG A 132 8.19 9.60 20.22
N SER A 133 8.28 10.91 20.46
CA SER A 133 8.16 12.01 19.49
C SER A 133 9.27 12.02 18.42
N THR A 134 9.55 10.90 17.77
CA THR A 134 10.55 10.73 16.73
C THR A 134 9.97 9.99 15.53
N VAL A 135 10.52 10.23 14.35
CA VAL A 135 10.20 9.50 13.11
C VAL A 135 11.49 8.97 12.48
N ARG A 136 11.49 7.69 12.07
CA ARG A 136 12.62 7.05 11.39
C ARG A 136 12.68 7.47 9.93
N ILE A 137 13.84 7.91 9.48
CA ILE A 137 14.22 8.03 8.07
C ILE A 137 15.16 6.87 7.74
N SER A 138 14.76 6.03 6.79
CA SER A 138 15.37 4.72 6.55
C SER A 138 16.48 4.75 5.49
N SER A 139 16.56 5.82 4.71
CA SER A 139 17.63 6.04 3.73
C SER A 139 17.92 7.53 3.56
N GLU A 140 19.19 7.85 3.26
CA GLU A 140 19.65 9.14 2.78
C GLU A 140 18.91 9.66 1.53
N ASP A 141 18.30 8.77 0.75
CA ASP A 141 17.65 9.16 -0.50
C ASP A 141 16.18 9.64 -0.28
N GLN A 142 15.56 9.36 0.88
CA GLN A 142 14.12 9.62 1.08
C GLN A 142 13.78 11.11 1.15
N LEU A 143 14.66 11.91 1.77
CA LEU A 143 14.46 13.35 1.94
C LEU A 143 15.22 14.19 0.89
N GLU A 144 15.57 13.56 -0.24
CA GLU A 144 16.23 14.17 -1.38
C GLU A 144 15.37 13.99 -2.65
N SER A 145 14.82 15.10 -3.14
CA SER A 145 13.98 15.08 -4.35
C SER A 145 14.55 16.01 -5.42
N ILE A 146 14.34 15.61 -6.68
CA ILE A 146 14.57 16.44 -7.86
C ILE A 146 13.41 17.40 -8.13
N ASN A 147 12.25 17.16 -7.50
CA ASN A 147 11.07 17.99 -7.61
C ASN A 147 11.18 19.23 -6.72
N GLU A 148 10.47 20.29 -7.09
CA GLU A 148 10.51 21.57 -6.36
C GLU A 148 9.93 21.46 -4.95
N PHE A 149 8.86 20.66 -4.79
CA PHE A 149 8.21 20.48 -3.50
C PHE A 149 8.42 19.06 -2.98
N LEU A 150 8.91 18.97 -1.74
CA LEU A 150 9.04 17.72 -1.01
C LEU A 150 8.34 17.86 0.34
N PHE A 151 7.46 16.91 0.64
CA PHE A 151 6.74 16.87 1.91
C PHE A 151 7.01 15.57 2.66
N LEU A 152 7.13 15.65 3.97
CA LEU A 152 7.09 14.50 4.87
C LEU A 152 5.72 14.48 5.55
N ARG A 153 4.92 13.45 5.28
CA ARG A 153 3.59 13.28 5.88
C ARG A 153 3.60 12.11 6.85
N ILE A 154 3.30 12.40 8.11
CA ILE A 154 3.42 11.48 9.22
C ILE A 154 2.05 11.14 9.77
N TYR A 155 1.69 9.87 9.75
CA TYR A 155 0.49 9.31 10.36
C TYR A 155 0.81 8.71 11.73
N ARG A 156 0.19 9.23 12.79
CA ARG A 156 0.23 8.60 14.11
C ARG A 156 -0.88 7.56 14.21
N ILE A 157 -0.49 6.30 14.30
CA ILE A 157 -1.40 5.16 14.15
C ILE A 157 -1.41 4.32 15.43
N SER A 158 -2.61 4.13 15.99
CA SER A 158 -2.85 3.23 17.13
C SER A 158 -3.51 1.94 16.68
N ALA A 159 -2.99 0.80 17.10
CA ALA A 159 -3.65 -0.49 16.92
C ALA A 159 -4.73 -0.67 18.00
N LEU A 160 -5.96 -0.94 17.56
CA LEU A 160 -7.13 -1.16 18.41
C LEU A 160 -7.80 -2.49 18.05
N THR A 161 -8.39 -3.13 19.05
CA THR A 161 -9.13 -4.39 18.87
C THR A 161 -10.59 -4.18 18.49
N GLU A 162 -11.28 -3.20 19.09
CA GLU A 162 -12.74 -3.03 18.91
C GLU A 162 -13.18 -1.55 18.90
N SER A 163 -12.83 -0.80 17.85
CA SER A 163 -13.38 0.54 17.62
C SER A 163 -14.00 0.65 16.24
N GLY A 164 -15.22 1.18 16.15
CA GLY A 164 -15.96 1.33 14.90
C GLY A 164 -15.34 2.33 13.90
N ALA A 165 -14.45 3.20 14.35
CA ALA A 165 -13.70 4.12 13.48
C ALA A 165 -12.33 3.57 13.04
N ALA A 166 -11.85 2.48 13.66
CA ALA A 166 -10.61 1.84 13.27
C ALA A 166 -10.84 0.96 12.03
N ARG A 167 -9.84 0.86 11.15
CA ARG A 167 -9.88 0.05 9.93
C ARG A 167 -8.71 -0.91 9.85
N SER A 168 -8.95 -2.11 9.36
CA SER A 168 -7.89 -3.05 9.00
C SER A 168 -7.21 -2.65 7.68
N LEU A 169 -6.10 -3.31 7.37
CA LEU A 169 -5.42 -3.15 6.08
C LEU A 169 -6.32 -3.61 4.92
N ASN A 170 -7.00 -4.76 5.08
CA ASN A 170 -7.95 -5.25 4.09
C ASN A 170 -9.11 -4.27 3.86
N GLU A 171 -9.63 -3.65 4.92
CA GLU A 171 -10.74 -2.70 4.82
C GLU A 171 -10.33 -1.42 4.09
N ILE A 172 -9.18 -0.81 4.44
CA ILE A 172 -8.75 0.43 3.76
C ILE A 172 -8.46 0.17 2.28
N ILE A 173 -7.82 -0.96 1.94
CA ILE A 173 -7.57 -1.34 0.54
C ILE A 173 -8.89 -1.56 -0.22
N SER A 174 -9.86 -2.24 0.41
CA SER A 174 -11.18 -2.44 -0.21
C SER A 174 -11.90 -1.12 -0.45
N MET A 175 -11.84 -0.19 0.51
CA MET A 175 -12.43 1.14 0.36
C MET A 175 -11.74 1.97 -0.73
N THR A 176 -10.41 1.95 -0.79
CA THR A 176 -9.64 2.63 -1.85
C THR A 176 -9.99 2.05 -3.22
N ASN A 177 -10.10 0.73 -3.32
CA ASN A 177 -10.47 0.05 -4.57
C ASN A 177 -11.87 0.45 -5.08
N LEU A 178 -12.82 0.72 -4.16
CA LEU A 178 -14.16 1.20 -4.53
C LEU A 178 -14.17 2.62 -5.10
N LYS A 179 -13.13 3.42 -4.86
CA LYS A 179 -12.99 4.77 -5.44
C LYS A 179 -12.44 4.76 -6.87
N LEU A 180 -11.77 3.69 -7.27
CA LEU A 180 -11.19 3.56 -8.61
C LEU A 180 -12.30 3.31 -9.64
N LYS A 181 -12.38 4.16 -10.66
CA LYS A 181 -13.49 4.17 -11.63
C LYS A 181 -13.23 3.35 -12.87
N ASN A 182 -11.96 3.18 -13.25
CA ASN A 182 -11.56 2.55 -14.51
C ASN A 182 -10.78 1.25 -14.25
N ALA A 183 -10.83 0.31 -15.20
CA ALA A 183 -10.23 -1.00 -15.06
C ALA A 183 -8.68 -0.97 -15.05
N GLU A 184 -8.08 0.06 -15.67
CA GLU A 184 -6.63 0.21 -15.74
C GLU A 184 -6.03 0.59 -14.38
N SER A 185 -6.62 1.57 -13.68
CA SER A 185 -6.23 1.96 -12.32
C SER A 185 -6.45 0.83 -11.33
N ILE A 186 -7.52 0.04 -11.47
CA ILE A 186 -7.76 -1.15 -10.62
C ILE A 186 -6.66 -2.20 -10.84
N ASP A 187 -6.31 -2.50 -12.09
CA ASP A 187 -5.23 -3.45 -12.40
C ASP A 187 -3.86 -2.94 -11.93
N ALA A 188 -3.57 -1.65 -12.13
CA ALA A 188 -2.34 -1.01 -11.65
C ALA A 188 -2.24 -1.07 -10.12
N PHE A 189 -3.33 -0.78 -9.41
CA PHE A 189 -3.38 -0.84 -7.95
C PHE A 189 -3.14 -2.25 -7.43
N ASP A 190 -3.83 -3.24 -8.02
CA ASP A 190 -3.65 -4.66 -7.71
C ASP A 190 -2.20 -5.14 -7.94
N ARG A 191 -1.57 -4.70 -9.04
CA ARG A 191 -0.17 -5.04 -9.34
C ARG A 191 0.80 -4.43 -8.33
N LYS A 192 0.61 -3.16 -7.96
CA LYS A 192 1.43 -2.46 -6.95
C LYS A 192 1.30 -3.12 -5.58
N LEU A 193 0.07 -3.41 -5.14
CA LEU A 193 -0.17 -4.15 -3.89
C LEU A 193 0.53 -5.52 -3.87
N ALA A 194 0.45 -6.28 -4.96
CA ALA A 194 1.15 -7.56 -5.06
C ALA A 194 2.68 -7.40 -5.01
N ALA A 195 3.22 -6.33 -5.59
CA ALA A 195 4.65 -6.01 -5.53
C ALA A 195 5.13 -5.66 -4.10
N CYS A 196 4.27 -5.04 -3.28
CA CYS A 196 4.53 -4.85 -1.86
C CYS A 196 4.53 -6.16 -1.05
N GLY A 197 4.04 -7.27 -1.61
CA GLY A 197 3.80 -8.50 -0.87
C GLY A 197 2.43 -8.57 -0.17
N TYR A 198 1.50 -7.67 -0.53
CA TYR A 198 0.13 -7.74 -0.04
C TYR A 198 -0.73 -8.70 -0.87
N ILE A 199 -1.46 -9.56 -0.16
CA ILE A 199 -2.63 -10.30 -0.64
C ILE A 199 -3.70 -10.25 0.45
N PRO A 200 -5.00 -10.29 0.11
CA PRO A 200 -6.10 -10.13 1.07
C PRO A 200 -6.27 -11.40 1.93
N LEU A 201 -5.31 -11.63 2.82
CA LEU A 201 -5.34 -12.72 3.80
C LEU A 201 -6.20 -12.30 5.01
N PRO A 202 -6.95 -13.23 5.64
CA PRO A 202 -7.74 -12.93 6.84
C PRO A 202 -6.91 -12.35 8.00
N GLN A 203 -5.62 -12.68 8.07
CA GLN A 203 -4.72 -12.13 9.09
C GLN A 203 -4.55 -10.61 8.99
N TYR A 204 -4.81 -9.99 7.84
CA TYR A 204 -4.74 -8.53 7.66
C TYR A 204 -6.07 -7.82 7.98
N ASP A 205 -7.08 -8.57 8.44
CA ASP A 205 -8.27 -7.99 9.10
C ASP A 205 -7.97 -7.51 10.53
N LEU A 206 -6.82 -7.92 11.08
CA LEU A 206 -6.31 -7.48 12.38
C LEU A 206 -4.80 -7.18 12.29
N PRO A 207 -4.26 -6.25 13.11
CA PRO A 207 -5.01 -5.34 13.97
C PRO A 207 -5.79 -4.30 13.15
N ARG A 208 -6.78 -3.67 13.79
CA ARG A 208 -7.44 -2.49 13.22
C ARG A 208 -6.67 -1.25 13.65
N PHE A 209 -6.53 -0.30 12.76
CA PHE A 209 -5.76 0.92 12.95
C PHE A 209 -6.67 2.14 13.06
N MET A 210 -6.37 3.00 14.01
CA MET A 210 -6.96 4.33 14.14
C MET A 210 -5.86 5.37 13.98
N ILE A 211 -6.09 6.30 13.06
CA ILE A 211 -5.23 7.48 12.88
C ILE A 211 -5.66 8.51 13.90
N SER A 212 -4.79 8.83 14.85
CA SER A 212 -5.06 9.81 15.89
C SER A 212 -4.59 11.22 15.52
N GLU A 213 -3.60 11.31 14.64
CA GLU A 213 -2.98 12.58 14.25
C GLU A 213 -2.33 12.41 12.87
N VAL A 214 -2.40 13.46 12.04
CA VAL A 214 -1.68 13.56 10.78
C VAL A 214 -0.92 14.88 10.76
N ASN A 215 0.38 14.82 10.52
CA ASN A 215 1.24 16.00 10.44
C ASN A 215 1.93 16.05 9.09
N THR A 216 1.92 17.21 8.45
CA THR A 216 2.65 17.46 7.19
C THR A 216 3.75 18.46 7.45
N TYR A 217 4.94 18.17 6.95
CA TYR A 217 6.09 19.05 7.01
C TYR A 217 6.60 19.32 5.61
N LYS A 218 6.85 20.59 5.29
CA LYS A 218 7.51 20.96 4.04
C LYS A 218 9.03 20.87 4.24
N ILE A 219 9.70 20.12 3.38
CA ILE A 219 11.14 19.90 3.45
C ILE A 219 11.83 21.02 2.66
N GLU A 220 12.27 22.06 3.36
CA GLU A 220 12.91 23.23 2.76
C GLU A 220 13.94 23.86 3.69
N GLY A 221 14.85 24.66 3.12
CA GLY A 221 15.86 25.40 3.88
C GLY A 221 16.70 24.49 4.78
N ASP A 222 16.76 24.85 6.07
CA ASP A 222 17.56 24.16 7.09
C ASP A 222 16.83 22.97 7.74
N PHE A 223 15.84 22.37 7.05
CA PHE A 223 15.16 21.18 7.56
C PHE A 223 16.21 20.10 7.88
N PRO A 224 16.22 19.52 9.11
CA PRO A 224 17.24 18.56 9.48
C PRO A 224 17.08 17.28 8.64
N ARG A 225 18.05 17.01 7.77
CA ARG A 225 18.10 15.82 6.91
C ARG A 225 19.55 15.43 6.64
N LEU A 226 19.74 14.16 6.34
CA LEU A 226 20.97 13.62 5.77
C LEU A 226 20.63 13.13 4.37
N ILE A 227 21.17 13.78 3.34
CA ILE A 227 20.88 13.49 1.92
C ILE A 227 22.12 13.02 1.16
N ARG A 228 21.96 12.16 0.15
CA ARG A 228 23.08 11.53 -0.57
C ARG A 228 24.08 12.55 -1.07
N SER A 229 23.61 13.65 -1.67
CA SER A 229 24.46 14.68 -2.26
C SER A 229 25.33 15.44 -1.25
N GLU A 230 24.99 15.42 0.03
CA GLU A 230 25.72 16.12 1.10
C GLU A 230 26.59 15.19 1.95
N LEU A 231 26.52 13.88 1.72
CA LEU A 231 27.28 12.91 2.49
C LEU A 231 28.74 12.77 2.01
N PRO A 232 29.70 12.53 2.93
CA PRO A 232 31.07 12.24 2.55
C PRO A 232 31.17 11.01 1.64
N ALA A 233 32.12 11.07 0.69
CA ALA A 233 32.38 9.96 -0.22
C ALA A 233 32.67 8.66 0.54
N GLY A 234 31.96 7.59 0.17
CA GLY A 234 32.09 6.27 0.80
C GLY A 234 31.13 5.99 1.96
N VAL A 235 30.32 6.95 2.38
CA VAL A 235 29.25 6.73 3.36
C VAL A 235 27.97 6.27 2.65
N THR A 236 27.42 5.14 3.10
CA THR A 236 26.22 4.52 2.53
C THR A 236 25.38 3.85 3.63
N ASN A 237 24.10 3.59 3.36
CA ASN A 237 23.18 2.89 4.26
C ASN A 237 22.93 3.67 5.57
N ILE A 238 22.63 4.96 5.44
CA ILE A 238 22.33 5.80 6.58
C ILE A 238 20.85 5.68 6.93
N SER A 239 20.58 5.56 8.22
CA SER A 239 19.23 5.72 8.75
C SER A 239 19.31 6.43 10.10
N TYR A 240 18.36 7.33 10.34
CA TYR A 240 18.38 8.27 11.46
C TYR A 240 16.97 8.61 11.90
N ASP A 241 16.85 9.13 13.12
CA ASP A 241 15.57 9.51 13.70
C ASP A 241 15.48 11.03 13.81
N LEU A 242 14.37 11.60 13.37
CA LEU A 242 14.06 13.01 13.53
C LEU A 242 13.14 13.21 14.72
N GLN A 243 13.49 14.13 15.62
CA GLN A 243 12.62 14.55 16.71
C GLN A 243 11.53 15.50 16.18
N LEU A 244 10.27 15.13 16.36
CA LEU A 244 9.11 15.85 15.84
C LEU A 244 9.02 17.29 16.38
N GLU A 245 9.45 17.51 17.63
CA GLU A 245 9.51 18.84 18.24
C GLU A 245 10.51 19.77 17.54
N ASN A 246 11.62 19.23 17.06
CA ASN A 246 12.68 20.01 16.39
C ASN A 246 12.39 20.29 14.92
N ILE A 247 11.36 19.66 14.35
CA ILE A 247 10.86 19.96 13.01
C ILE A 247 9.53 20.70 13.02
N ALA A 248 9.00 21.07 14.19
CA ALA A 248 7.68 21.66 14.34
C ALA A 248 7.50 22.98 13.56
N SER A 249 8.57 23.77 13.40
CA SER A 249 8.56 25.02 12.62
C SER A 249 8.32 24.81 11.12
N TYR A 250 8.58 23.60 10.61
CA TYR A 250 8.38 23.23 9.21
C TYR A 250 7.00 22.62 8.95
N LYS A 251 6.18 22.46 10.01
CA LYS A 251 4.82 21.94 9.88
C LYS A 251 3.99 22.91 9.04
N CYS A 252 3.27 22.38 8.08
CA CYS A 252 2.46 23.16 7.16
C CYS A 252 1.04 22.61 7.03
N ASP A 253 0.17 23.39 6.39
CA ASP A 253 -1.17 22.92 6.01
C ASP A 253 -1.05 21.81 4.96
N GLU A 254 -1.84 20.76 5.10
CA GLU A 254 -1.85 19.65 4.15
C GLU A 254 -2.33 20.05 2.76
N GLN A 255 -3.17 21.08 2.65
CA GLN A 255 -3.62 21.59 1.36
C GLN A 255 -2.46 22.05 0.48
N LEU A 256 -1.31 22.41 1.05
CA LEU A 256 -0.12 22.76 0.27
C LEU A 256 0.38 21.60 -0.60
N ILE A 257 0.17 20.34 -0.19
CA ILE A 257 0.52 19.18 -1.00
C ILE A 257 -0.25 19.20 -2.33
N PHE A 258 -1.48 19.73 -2.32
CA PHE A 258 -2.42 19.66 -3.44
C PHE A 258 -2.56 20.98 -4.23
N LYS A 259 -1.77 22.02 -3.93
CA LYS A 259 -1.97 23.36 -4.53
C LYS A 259 -1.25 23.58 -5.85
N ASP A 260 -0.06 23.00 -6.04
CA ASP A 260 0.86 23.35 -7.12
C ASP A 260 0.97 22.25 -8.20
N ILE A 261 -0.18 21.70 -8.61
CA ILE A 261 -0.30 20.62 -9.61
C ILE A 261 -0.67 21.20 -10.99
#